data_AF-A0A7C5YVA1-F1
#
_entry.id   AF-A0A7C5YVA1-F1
#
_cell.length_a   1.000
_cell.length_b   1.000
_cell.length_c   1.000
_cell.angle_alpha   90.00
_cell.angle_beta   90.00
_cell.angle_gamma   90.00
#
_symmetry.space_group_name_H-M   'P 1'
#
loop_
_entity.id
_entity.type
_entity.pdbx_description
1 polymer ?
#
loop_
_entity_poly.entity_id
_entity_poly.type
_entity_poly.pdbx_seq_one_letter_code
_entity_poly.pdbx_strand_id
1 'polypeptide(L)'
;MPARPIVAGRPGGRNRRKDGRISGYGSWRFGMRIRRVDLFRDLEIMQREMERLFNDMWGRHAAGPSYAHETWRPPTDVYETPEGLVVKMELAGMREQDIEISLDEKTLLISGFRPDDRPSERISYYQMGVNYGPFAVQIFLPWPVQEDAVSATYDDGFLLIRLPRRTREGEVIRRVEVRVVEET
;
A
#
# COMPACT_ATOMS: atom_id res chain seq x y z
N MET A 1 -63.39 -3.34 -23.64
CA MET A 1 -63.25 -4.47 -22.70
C MET A 1 -62.28 -4.07 -21.59
N PRO A 2 -62.73 -3.95 -20.33
CA PRO A 2 -61.88 -3.67 -19.17
C PRO A 2 -61.61 -4.95 -18.35
N ALA A 3 -60.51 -5.00 -17.60
CA ALA A 3 -60.40 -5.83 -16.39
C ALA A 3 -59.38 -5.24 -15.41
N ARG A 4 -59.82 -5.11 -14.16
CA ARG A 4 -59.19 -4.50 -12.97
C ARG A 4 -58.30 -5.54 -12.27
N PRO A 5 -57.49 -5.14 -11.27
CA PRO A 5 -57.31 -5.97 -10.08
C PRO A 5 -58.08 -5.41 -8.88
N ILE A 6 -58.53 -6.37 -8.07
CA ILE A 6 -59.42 -6.27 -6.92
C ILE A 6 -58.59 -6.38 -5.63
N VAL A 7 -59.13 -5.77 -4.57
CA VAL A 7 -58.58 -5.66 -3.21
C VAL A 7 -58.94 -6.85 -2.31
N ALA A 8 -58.00 -7.20 -1.42
CA ALA A 8 -58.07 -7.77 -0.06
C ALA A 8 -58.57 -9.20 0.25
N GLY A 9 -57.78 -9.87 1.12
CA GLY A 9 -58.22 -10.95 2.02
C GLY A 9 -57.09 -11.47 2.94
N ARG A 10 -57.17 -11.18 4.25
CA ARG A 10 -56.54 -11.91 5.40
C ARG A 10 -57.68 -12.66 6.15
N PRO A 11 -57.48 -13.53 7.19
CA PRO A 11 -56.27 -13.97 7.93
C PRO A 11 -56.20 -15.50 8.25
N GLY A 12 -55.12 -15.96 8.91
CA GLY A 12 -55.19 -17.02 9.93
C GLY A 12 -54.19 -18.18 9.81
N GLY A 13 -53.31 -18.33 10.81
CA GLY A 13 -52.50 -19.56 11.02
C GLY A 13 -51.23 -19.35 11.85
N ARG A 14 -51.24 -19.82 13.09
CA ARG A 14 -50.26 -19.59 14.17
C ARG A 14 -48.89 -20.29 14.01
N ASN A 15 -47.85 -19.51 14.34
CA ASN A 15 -46.80 -19.79 15.33
C ASN A 15 -45.75 -20.89 15.06
N ARG A 16 -44.47 -20.48 14.89
CA ARG A 16 -43.33 -21.01 15.66
C ARG A 16 -42.10 -20.09 15.54
N ARG A 17 -41.68 -19.61 16.72
CA ARG A 17 -40.35 -19.14 17.20
C ARG A 17 -39.18 -19.42 16.22
N LYS A 18 -38.18 -18.56 16.04
CA LYS A 18 -37.35 -17.88 17.06
C LYS A 18 -36.66 -16.65 16.48
N ASP A 19 -36.31 -15.80 17.42
CA ASP A 19 -35.45 -14.63 17.36
C ASP A 19 -34.16 -14.81 16.57
N GLY A 20 -33.78 -13.75 15.87
CA GLY A 20 -32.49 -13.64 15.21
C GLY A 20 -32.35 -12.28 14.56
N ARG A 21 -32.15 -11.24 15.38
CA ARG A 21 -31.65 -9.94 14.91
C ARG A 21 -30.40 -10.22 14.05
N ILE A 22 -30.48 -9.97 12.76
CA ILE A 22 -29.29 -9.93 11.89
C ILE A 22 -28.60 -8.60 12.18
N SER A 23 -27.86 -8.58 13.27
CA SER A 23 -26.82 -7.62 13.59
C SER A 23 -25.52 -8.40 13.51
N GLY A 24 -24.74 -8.14 12.46
CA GLY A 24 -23.54 -8.91 12.16
C GLY A 24 -22.53 -8.12 11.33
N TYR A 25 -22.34 -6.82 11.62
CA TYR A 25 -21.04 -6.22 11.36
C TYR A 25 -20.08 -6.83 12.38
N GLY A 26 -19.40 -7.89 11.93
CA GLY A 26 -18.35 -8.55 12.69
C GLY A 26 -17.34 -7.51 13.15
N SER A 27 -17.27 -7.37 14.47
CA SER A 27 -16.24 -6.62 15.18
C SER A 27 -14.88 -7.21 14.81
N TRP A 28 -14.17 -6.55 13.90
CA TRP A 28 -12.74 -6.81 13.67
C TRP A 28 -11.96 -6.31 14.89
N ARG A 29 -11.88 -7.16 15.93
CA ARG A 29 -10.94 -6.96 17.03
C ARG A 29 -9.57 -7.45 16.60
N PHE A 30 -8.86 -6.67 15.79
CA PHE A 30 -7.40 -6.80 15.74
C PHE A 30 -6.80 -5.79 16.70
N GLY A 31 -6.07 -6.29 17.69
CA GLY A 31 -5.16 -5.52 18.54
C GLY A 31 -3.96 -5.03 17.73
N MET A 32 -4.21 -4.25 16.68
CA MET A 32 -3.21 -3.70 15.78
C MET A 32 -2.49 -2.58 16.53
N ARG A 33 -1.36 -2.90 17.14
CA ARG A 33 -0.44 -1.91 17.68
C ARG A 33 0.35 -1.34 16.52
N ILE A 34 -0.11 -0.22 15.95
CA ILE A 34 0.69 0.56 15.00
C ILE A 34 1.90 1.09 15.78
N ARG A 35 3.05 0.43 15.61
CA ARG A 35 4.33 1.03 16.01
C ARG A 35 4.64 2.07 14.95
N ARG A 36 4.45 3.35 15.29
CA ARG A 36 4.93 4.46 14.47
C ARG A 36 6.46 4.49 14.57
N VAL A 37 7.11 3.58 13.86
CA VAL A 37 8.51 3.75 13.46
C VAL A 37 8.47 4.75 12.31
N ASP A 38 9.37 5.73 12.29
CA ASP A 38 9.53 6.65 11.16
C ASP A 38 10.13 5.88 9.95
N LEU A 39 9.37 4.92 9.41
CA LEU A 39 9.71 4.14 8.22
C LEU A 39 9.88 5.04 6.98
N PHE A 40 9.42 6.29 7.10
CA PHE A 40 9.44 7.34 6.10
C PHE A 40 10.03 8.62 6.74
N ARG A 41 11.36 8.76 6.80
CA ARG A 41 12.00 9.99 7.31
C ARG A 41 12.25 10.97 6.15
N ASP A 42 11.87 12.23 6.36
CA ASP A 42 11.90 13.43 5.49
C ASP A 42 12.39 13.27 4.04
N LEU A 43 11.40 13.08 3.18
CA LEU A 43 11.53 12.88 1.74
C LEU A 43 11.71 14.17 0.93
N GLU A 44 11.58 15.36 1.51
CA GLU A 44 11.66 16.62 0.74
C GLU A 44 13.07 16.94 0.20
N ILE A 45 14.12 16.50 0.89
CA ILE A 45 15.51 16.74 0.45
C ILE A 45 15.93 15.69 -0.59
N MET A 46 15.48 14.45 -0.46
CA MET A 46 15.80 13.35 -1.37
C MET A 46 14.92 13.30 -2.61
N GLN A 47 13.67 13.78 -2.54
CA GLN A 47 12.83 13.95 -3.73
C GLN A 47 13.48 14.88 -4.74
N ARG A 48 14.08 16.00 -4.31
CA ARG A 48 14.80 16.90 -5.23
C ARG A 48 16.00 16.23 -5.89
N GLU A 49 16.70 15.35 -5.17
CA GLU A 49 17.88 14.68 -5.71
C GLU A 49 17.48 13.51 -6.64
N MET A 50 16.44 12.76 -6.30
CA MET A 50 15.85 11.75 -7.19
C MET A 50 15.20 12.38 -8.43
N GLU A 51 14.51 13.52 -8.29
CA GLU A 51 13.97 14.27 -9.43
C GLU A 51 15.09 14.68 -10.38
N ARG A 52 16.25 15.12 -9.87
CA ARG A 52 17.42 15.46 -10.70
C ARG A 52 17.97 14.24 -11.43
N LEU A 53 18.21 13.14 -10.72
CA LEU A 53 18.76 11.91 -11.31
C LEU A 53 17.78 11.28 -12.33
N PHE A 54 16.48 11.30 -12.01
CA PHE A 54 15.43 10.83 -12.91
C PHE A 54 15.33 11.70 -14.15
N ASN A 55 15.36 13.03 -14.00
CA ASN A 55 15.31 13.97 -15.13
C ASN A 55 16.56 13.83 -16.02
N ASP A 56 17.74 13.53 -15.46
CA ASP A 56 18.95 13.27 -16.23
C ASP A 56 18.92 11.93 -17.01
N MET A 57 18.28 10.90 -16.46
CA MET A 57 18.13 9.59 -17.10
C MET A 57 16.99 9.54 -18.14
N TRP A 58 15.81 10.05 -17.82
CA TRP A 58 14.61 9.99 -18.68
C TRP A 58 14.37 11.26 -19.51
N GLY A 59 14.93 12.41 -19.10
CA GLY A 59 14.78 13.69 -19.82
C GLY A 59 15.51 13.74 -21.16
N ARG A 60 16.37 12.76 -21.47
CA ARG A 60 16.98 12.61 -22.81
C ARG A 60 16.06 11.92 -23.83
N HIS A 61 14.97 11.27 -23.40
CA HIS A 61 14.06 10.51 -24.27
C HIS A 61 12.63 11.06 -24.37
N ALA A 62 12.23 12.01 -23.52
CA ALA A 62 10.87 12.55 -23.49
C ALA A 62 10.74 13.87 -24.28
N ALA A 63 10.70 13.80 -25.61
CA ALA A 63 10.19 14.88 -26.45
C ALA A 63 8.66 14.86 -26.45
N GLY A 64 8.05 15.21 -25.32
CA GLY A 64 6.60 15.33 -25.12
C GLY A 64 6.27 16.53 -24.22
N PRO A 65 5.00 16.99 -24.17
CA PRO A 65 4.64 18.18 -23.41
C PRO A 65 5.07 18.01 -21.94
N SER A 66 5.95 18.91 -21.51
CA SER A 66 6.57 18.94 -20.18
C SER A 66 5.55 19.30 -19.11
N TYR A 67 4.71 18.36 -18.73
CA TYR A 67 4.17 18.33 -17.38
C TYR A 67 5.34 17.88 -16.50
N ALA A 68 5.88 18.80 -15.69
CA ALA A 68 6.75 18.41 -14.58
C ALA A 68 5.89 17.53 -13.67
N HIS A 69 5.86 16.23 -13.92
CA HIS A 69 5.16 15.28 -13.09
C HIS A 69 5.92 15.24 -11.77
N GLU A 70 5.38 15.89 -10.74
CA GLU A 70 5.80 15.65 -9.36
C GLU A 70 5.82 14.13 -9.15
N THR A 71 6.94 13.63 -8.62
CA THR A 71 7.11 12.19 -8.40
C THR A 71 6.02 11.71 -7.44
N TRP A 72 5.10 10.89 -7.93
CA TRP A 72 3.94 10.48 -7.14
C TRP A 72 4.30 9.32 -6.20
N ARG A 73 3.48 9.13 -5.16
CA ARG A 73 3.64 8.06 -4.18
C ARG A 73 2.49 7.08 -4.28
N PRO A 74 2.76 5.82 -4.65
CA PRO A 74 1.74 4.80 -4.64
C PRO A 74 1.28 4.45 -3.22
N PRO A 75 -0.02 4.13 -3.03
CA PRO A 75 -0.51 3.57 -1.78
C PRO A 75 0.32 2.35 -1.38
N THR A 76 0.85 2.36 -0.16
CA THR A 76 1.81 1.37 0.31
C THR A 76 1.48 0.97 1.76
N ASP A 77 1.30 -0.33 1.98
CA ASP A 77 1.22 -0.94 3.30
C ASP A 77 2.58 -1.54 3.66
N VAL A 78 3.06 -1.27 4.87
CA VAL A 78 4.28 -1.88 5.42
C VAL A 78 3.92 -2.51 6.76
N TYR A 79 4.15 -3.81 6.88
CA TYR A 79 3.80 -4.54 8.09
C TYR A 79 4.79 -5.66 8.40
N GLU A 80 4.90 -5.99 9.68
CA GLU A 80 5.77 -7.06 10.17
C GLU A 80 4.95 -8.36 10.36
N THR A 81 5.58 -9.47 10.02
CA THR A 81 5.12 -10.86 10.21
C THR A 81 6.19 -11.61 11.02
N PRO A 82 5.89 -12.79 11.60
CA PRO A 82 6.91 -13.60 12.29
C PRO A 82 8.14 -13.90 11.41
N GLU A 83 7.97 -13.95 10.10
CA GLU A 83 9.02 -14.26 9.12
C GLU A 83 9.87 -13.03 8.73
N GLY A 84 9.37 -11.81 8.93
CA GLY A 84 10.05 -10.58 8.55
C GLY A 84 9.11 -9.44 8.16
N LEU A 85 9.63 -8.48 7.39
CA LEU A 85 8.87 -7.32 6.93
C LEU A 85 8.22 -7.62 5.57
N VAL A 86 7.00 -7.11 5.36
CA VAL A 86 6.28 -7.20 4.10
C VAL A 86 5.89 -5.80 3.65
N VAL A 87 6.18 -5.49 2.40
CA VAL A 87 5.76 -4.27 1.72
C VAL A 87 4.76 -4.66 0.64
N LYS A 88 3.57 -4.08 0.69
CA LYS A 88 2.52 -4.26 -0.33
C LYS A 88 2.19 -2.90 -0.93
N MET A 89 2.37 -2.75 -2.23
CA MET A 89 2.21 -1.48 -2.95
C MET A 89 1.23 -1.63 -4.10
N GLU A 90 0.30 -0.69 -4.25
CA GLU A 90 -0.61 -0.63 -5.40
C GLU A 90 0.10 0.00 -6.59
N LEU A 91 0.26 -0.77 -7.67
CA LEU A 91 0.87 -0.36 -8.92
C LEU A 91 0.05 -0.92 -10.10
N ALA A 92 -1.26 -0.66 -10.13
CA ALA A 92 -2.16 -1.22 -11.13
C ALA A 92 -1.76 -0.83 -12.57
N GLY A 93 -1.90 -1.78 -13.49
CA GLY A 93 -1.67 -1.59 -14.93
C GLY A 93 -0.21 -1.44 -15.35
N MET A 94 0.73 -1.80 -14.49
CA MET A 94 2.16 -1.70 -14.77
C MET A 94 2.75 -3.05 -15.17
N ARG A 95 3.86 -3.03 -15.90
CA ARG A 95 4.64 -4.23 -16.22
C ARG A 95 5.87 -4.28 -15.33
N GLU A 96 6.46 -5.45 -15.22
CA GLU A 96 7.67 -5.67 -14.42
C GLU A 96 8.80 -4.70 -14.82
N GLN A 97 9.01 -4.49 -16.12
CA GLN A 97 10.04 -3.57 -16.62
C GLN A 97 9.80 -2.09 -16.28
N ASP A 98 8.59 -1.72 -15.84
CA ASP A 98 8.26 -0.34 -15.48
C ASP A 98 8.57 -0.07 -13.99
N ILE A 99 9.07 -1.06 -13.24
CA ILE A 99 9.32 -1.05 -11.79
C ILE A 99 10.78 -1.42 -11.50
N GLU A 100 11.44 -0.62 -10.69
CA GLU A 100 12.78 -0.86 -10.18
C GLU A 100 12.75 -0.99 -8.65
N ILE A 101 13.45 -2.00 -8.13
CA ILE A 101 13.57 -2.25 -6.70
C ILE A 101 15.05 -2.33 -6.38
N SER A 102 15.49 -1.48 -5.46
CA SER A 102 16.85 -1.50 -4.94
C SER A 102 16.82 -1.60 -3.41
N LEU A 103 17.74 -2.38 -2.88
CA LEU A 103 17.87 -2.63 -1.45
C LEU A 103 19.32 -2.36 -1.05
N ASP A 104 19.48 -1.49 -0.06
CA ASP A 104 20.72 -1.33 0.70
C ASP A 104 20.53 -1.83 2.15
N GLU A 105 21.59 -1.79 2.97
CA GLU A 105 21.59 -2.33 4.34
C GLU A 105 20.43 -1.83 5.22
N LYS A 106 19.89 -0.64 4.96
CA LYS A 106 18.89 0.03 5.81
C LYS A 106 17.70 0.56 5.04
N THR A 107 17.69 0.45 3.72
CA THR A 107 16.76 1.19 2.87
C THR A 107 16.30 0.33 1.71
N LEU A 108 14.99 0.20 1.59
CA LEU A 108 14.35 -0.31 0.38
C LEU A 108 13.85 0.89 -0.42
N LEU A 109 14.30 1.02 -1.67
CA LEU A 109 13.82 1.99 -2.62
C LEU A 109 13.07 1.27 -3.74
N ILE A 110 11.84 1.74 -3.99
CA ILE A 110 10.95 1.24 -5.04
C ILE A 110 10.61 2.44 -5.93
N SER A 111 10.93 2.36 -7.21
CA SER A 111 10.73 3.46 -8.15
C SER A 111 10.30 2.95 -9.52
N GLY A 112 9.87 3.85 -10.40
CA GLY A 112 9.53 3.49 -11.76
C GLY A 112 8.76 4.58 -12.48
N PHE A 113 8.13 4.24 -13.60
CA PHE A 113 7.36 5.16 -14.41
C PHE A 113 6.06 4.51 -14.88
N ARG A 114 4.91 5.08 -14.51
CA ARG A 114 3.62 4.61 -15.02
C ARG A 114 3.31 5.31 -16.35
N PRO A 115 3.29 4.59 -17.48
CA PRO A 115 3.04 5.19 -18.78
C PRO A 115 1.63 5.76 -18.86
N ASP A 116 1.52 6.85 -19.60
CA ASP A 116 0.25 7.44 -19.96
C ASP A 116 -0.12 7.05 -21.39
N ASP A 117 -0.92 5.99 -21.52
CA ASP A 117 -1.34 5.46 -22.83
C ASP A 117 -2.55 6.20 -23.42
N ARG A 118 -2.88 7.39 -22.90
CA ARG A 118 -4.00 8.19 -23.41
C ARG A 118 -3.72 8.66 -24.85
N PRO A 119 -4.73 8.69 -25.74
CA PRO A 119 -4.57 9.24 -27.08
C PRO A 119 -4.09 10.70 -27.01
N SER A 120 -3.14 11.08 -27.86
CA SER A 120 -2.61 12.45 -27.96
C SER A 120 -3.60 13.46 -28.57
N GLU A 121 -4.86 13.09 -28.73
CA GLU A 121 -5.93 13.89 -29.33
C GLU A 121 -6.65 14.76 -28.28
N ARG A 122 -7.59 15.61 -28.72
CA ARG A 122 -8.34 16.52 -27.85
C ARG A 122 -9.24 15.76 -26.86
N ILE A 123 -8.69 15.47 -25.68
CA ILE A 123 -9.42 14.92 -24.54
C ILE A 123 -9.81 16.02 -23.54
N SER A 124 -11.04 15.94 -23.05
CA SER A 124 -11.56 16.79 -21.96
C SER A 124 -11.76 15.95 -20.71
N TYR A 125 -11.21 16.41 -19.59
CA TYR A 125 -11.35 15.71 -18.31
C TYR A 125 -12.58 16.22 -17.56
N TYR A 126 -13.43 15.29 -17.10
CA TYR A 126 -14.39 15.57 -16.03
C TYR A 126 -13.77 15.33 -14.64
N GLN A 127 -12.81 14.42 -14.54
CA GLN A 127 -12.07 14.11 -13.31
C GLN A 127 -10.73 13.45 -13.66
N MET A 128 -9.70 13.71 -12.86
CA MET A 128 -8.41 13.02 -12.90
C MET A 128 -8.08 12.51 -11.51
N GLY A 129 -8.02 11.18 -11.34
CA GLY A 129 -7.66 10.53 -10.07
C GLY A 129 -6.60 9.43 -10.22
N VAL A 130 -6.19 9.11 -11.44
CA VAL A 130 -5.10 8.17 -11.72
C VAL A 130 -3.81 8.95 -11.86
N ASN A 131 -2.81 8.59 -11.07
CA ASN A 131 -1.47 9.13 -11.19
C ASN A 131 -0.75 8.47 -12.37
N TYR A 132 0.01 9.26 -13.12
CA TYR A 132 0.88 8.84 -14.23
C TYR A 132 2.25 9.49 -14.08
N GLY A 133 3.24 8.95 -14.76
CA GLY A 133 4.61 9.45 -14.71
C GLY A 133 5.45 8.78 -13.62
N PRO A 134 6.57 9.42 -13.21
CA PRO A 134 7.51 8.83 -12.26
C PRO A 134 6.91 8.64 -10.88
N PHE A 135 7.26 7.54 -10.24
CA PHE A 135 6.96 7.28 -8.83
C PHE A 135 8.19 6.84 -8.07
N ALA A 136 8.20 7.11 -6.76
CA ALA A 136 9.24 6.62 -5.86
C ALA A 136 8.73 6.53 -4.42
N VAL A 137 9.11 5.46 -3.74
CA VAL A 137 8.90 5.25 -2.30
C VAL A 137 10.18 4.70 -1.69
N GLN A 138 10.62 5.33 -0.61
CA GLN A 138 11.74 4.89 0.20
C GLN A 138 11.22 4.41 1.55
N ILE A 139 11.65 3.22 1.97
CA ILE A 139 11.27 2.60 3.24
C ILE A 139 12.54 2.32 4.03
N PHE A 140 12.66 2.93 5.20
CA PHE A 140 13.73 2.63 6.15
C PHE A 140 13.41 1.33 6.88
N LEU A 141 14.32 0.37 6.76
CA LEU A 141 14.21 -0.91 7.41
C LEU A 141 14.50 -0.76 8.92
N PRO A 142 13.61 -1.23 9.79
CA PRO A 142 13.80 -1.10 11.22
C PRO A 142 14.88 -2.06 11.78
N TRP A 143 15.33 -3.03 10.98
CA TRP A 143 16.40 -3.99 11.28
C TRP A 143 17.01 -4.55 9.99
N PRO A 144 18.23 -5.14 10.06
CA PRO A 144 18.84 -5.81 8.92
C PRO A 144 17.99 -6.98 8.40
N VAL A 145 18.00 -7.18 7.09
CA VAL A 145 17.27 -8.24 6.38
C VAL A 145 18.24 -9.23 5.75
N GLN A 146 17.78 -10.45 5.48
CA GLN A 146 18.54 -11.46 4.77
C GLN A 146 18.39 -11.22 3.26
N GLU A 147 19.30 -10.43 2.68
CA GLU A 147 19.25 -9.94 1.29
C GLU A 147 19.11 -11.06 0.25
N ASP A 148 19.80 -12.19 0.44
CA ASP A 148 19.76 -13.38 -0.42
C ASP A 148 18.40 -14.09 -0.44
N ALA A 149 17.54 -13.81 0.54
CA ALA A 149 16.21 -14.40 0.69
C ALA A 149 15.07 -13.41 0.38
N VAL A 150 15.40 -12.21 -0.09
CA VAL A 150 14.39 -11.21 -0.48
C VAL A 150 13.68 -11.67 -1.76
N SER A 151 12.36 -11.51 -1.78
CA SER A 151 11.54 -11.87 -2.94
C SER A 151 10.54 -10.77 -3.26
N ALA A 152 10.29 -10.54 -4.53
CA ALA A 152 9.24 -9.64 -5.02
C ALA A 152 8.30 -10.41 -5.96
N THR A 153 7.00 -10.18 -5.82
CA THR A 153 5.97 -10.74 -6.71
C THR A 153 5.00 -9.64 -7.10
N TYR A 154 4.64 -9.57 -8.37
CA TYR A 154 3.62 -8.65 -8.87
C TYR A 154 2.40 -9.45 -9.33
N ASP A 155 1.25 -9.19 -8.72
CA ASP A 155 0.00 -9.90 -8.99
C ASP A 155 -1.20 -8.99 -8.77
N ASP A 156 -2.19 -9.05 -9.67
CA ASP A 156 -3.43 -8.26 -9.61
C ASP A 156 -3.24 -6.76 -9.35
N GLY A 157 -2.17 -6.16 -9.91
CA GLY A 157 -1.86 -4.75 -9.71
C GLY A 157 -1.18 -4.41 -8.40
N PHE A 158 -0.78 -5.41 -7.61
CA PHE A 158 -0.03 -5.23 -6.37
C PHE A 158 1.37 -5.79 -6.47
N LEU A 159 2.35 -4.95 -6.10
CA LEU A 159 3.71 -5.39 -5.82
C LEU A 159 3.80 -5.82 -4.36
N LEU A 160 4.24 -7.05 -4.13
CA LEU A 160 4.48 -7.62 -2.81
C LEU A 160 5.96 -7.95 -2.65
N ILE A 161 6.63 -7.29 -1.70
CA ILE A 161 8.04 -7.53 -1.38
C ILE A 161 8.12 -8.15 0.01
N ARG A 162 8.83 -9.27 0.13
CA ARG A 162 9.08 -9.97 1.38
C ARG A 162 10.55 -9.83 1.75
N LEU A 163 10.79 -9.38 2.97
CA LEU A 163 12.11 -9.05 3.49
C LEU A 163 12.33 -9.86 4.78
N PRO A 164 12.85 -11.09 4.67
CA PRO A 164 13.09 -11.93 5.84
C PRO A 164 14.06 -11.25 6.80
N ARG A 165 13.76 -11.32 8.10
CA ARG A 165 14.63 -10.72 9.12
C ARG A 165 15.96 -11.48 9.16
N ARG A 166 17.08 -10.77 9.09
CA ARG A 166 18.39 -11.39 9.36
C ARG A 166 18.43 -11.71 10.85
N THR A 167 18.34 -12.98 11.19
CA THR A 167 18.41 -13.41 12.59
C THR A 167 19.89 -13.47 12.95
N ARG A 168 20.35 -12.61 13.88
CA ARG A 168 21.61 -12.89 14.58
C ARG A 168 21.33 -14.02 15.55
N GLU A 169 22.12 -15.09 15.53
CA GLU A 169 22.12 -16.07 16.61
C GLU A 169 22.20 -15.33 17.96
N GLY A 170 21.14 -15.44 18.77
CA GLY A 170 21.11 -14.87 20.12
C GLY A 170 20.40 -13.52 20.32
N GLU A 171 19.60 -12.99 19.38
CA GLU A 171 18.69 -11.87 19.70
C GLU A 171 17.57 -12.30 20.67
N VAL A 172 17.90 -12.30 21.96
CA VAL A 172 16.94 -12.45 23.04
C VAL A 172 16.15 -11.15 23.17
N ILE A 173 14.85 -11.19 22.88
CA ILE A 173 13.91 -10.11 23.21
C ILE A 173 13.97 -9.91 24.73
N ARG A 174 14.69 -8.89 25.21
CA ARG A 174 14.73 -8.56 26.64
C ARG A 174 13.43 -7.86 27.02
N ARG A 175 12.56 -8.58 27.71
CA ARG A 175 11.41 -7.97 28.40
C ARG A 175 11.96 -7.11 29.54
N VAL A 176 11.85 -5.80 29.41
CA VAL A 176 12.16 -4.87 30.50
C VAL A 176 10.92 -4.75 31.38
N GLU A 177 11.04 -5.18 32.64
CA GLU A 177 10.02 -4.91 33.66
C GLU A 177 10.17 -3.47 34.15
N VAL A 178 9.08 -2.70 34.09
CA VAL A 178 9.02 -1.34 34.63
C VAL A 178 8.70 -1.44 36.13
N ARG A 179 9.58 -0.90 36.97
CA ARG A 179 9.30 -0.72 38.41
C ARG A 179 8.85 0.70 38.67
N VAL A 180 7.70 0.85 39.31
CA VAL A 180 7.21 2.13 39.84
C VAL A 180 7.94 2.38 41.16
N VAL A 181 8.58 3.54 41.28
CA VAL A 181 9.17 4.00 42.54
C VAL A 181 8.13 4.88 43.21
N GLU A 182 7.66 4.50 44.39
CA GLU A 182 6.81 5.37 45.21
C GLU A 182 7.70 6.36 45.97
N GLU A 183 7.42 7.64 45.79
CA GLU A 183 8.13 8.76 46.42
C GLU A 183 7.63 8.91 47.87
N THR A 184 8.55 9.03 48.83
CA THR A 184 8.26 9.16 50.28
C THR A 184 8.14 10.61 50.70
#